data_AF-A0A947R3W9-F1
#
_entry.id   AF-A0A947R3W9-F1
#
_cell.length_a   1.000
_cell.length_b   1.000
_cell.length_c   1.000
_cell.angle_alpha   90.00
_cell.angle_beta   90.00
_cell.angle_gamma   90.00
#
_symmetry.space_group_name_H-M   'P 1'
#
loop_
_entity.id
_entity.type
_entity.pdbx_description
1 polymer ?
#
loop_
_entity_poly.entity_id
_entity_poly.type
_entity_poly.pdbx_seq_one_letter_code
_entity_poly.pdbx_strand_id
1 'polypeptide(L)'
;MAIYRNQVTTIIGKSGTGKSVLLKHIAGLLSPDEGEIFHTGNPLKKMKENGEWDRYRKSISYMFQGNALFDSMTVFENVALPLRQTTNFKKKEIEEKVMMRLGQIELAEVIDRYPSELSGGMQKRVALARALVTDPEIILFDEPTTGQDMVRRNVILSMIAHYKKQLGFTAILISHDIPDVLFISDRVILLWEGRVAFQGAYEDTIKLKHPMIDEFLQSIEGFKDELTGLLSKQMFNSRYAMTFGVKQKGFAGAAILFDVNFTNLVEHLGHQAAIDVVKTLGEHINHYMGAIDGFSTRQRTGQIITILPHITSDEARQFVADLAKKLQEDALPSIQSVMQAKARMDTCFEISVLAGITEADFSDDIEKILSNARSDQKIIAEYQCTREDAA
;
A
#
# COMPACT_ATOMS: atom_id res chain seq x y z
N MET A 1 -12.57 -2.93 -24.35
CA MET A 1 -11.53 -2.63 -23.34
C MET A 1 -10.65 -1.49 -23.85
N ALA A 2 -10.22 -0.55 -23.00
CA ALA A 2 -9.35 0.55 -23.39
C ALA A 2 -8.30 0.85 -22.31
N ILE A 3 -7.09 1.19 -22.75
CA ILE A 3 -5.94 1.51 -21.89
C ILE A 3 -5.47 2.90 -22.29
N TYR A 4 -5.26 3.78 -21.30
CA TYR A 4 -4.95 5.18 -21.53
C TYR A 4 -3.46 5.43 -21.35
N ARG A 5 -2.91 6.31 -22.20
CA ARG A 5 -1.50 6.70 -22.13
C ARG A 5 -1.17 7.34 -20.78
N ASN A 6 0.03 7.07 -20.28
CA ASN A 6 0.58 7.63 -19.04
C ASN A 6 -0.28 7.34 -17.80
N GLN A 7 -1.09 6.28 -17.84
CA GLN A 7 -1.87 5.79 -16.72
C GLN A 7 -1.39 4.40 -16.30
N VAL A 8 -1.66 4.07 -15.04
CA VAL A 8 -1.53 2.75 -14.46
C VAL A 8 -2.89 2.06 -14.58
N THR A 9 -2.98 1.06 -15.45
CA THR A 9 -4.19 0.24 -15.61
C THR A 9 -3.93 -1.14 -15.02
N THR A 10 -4.72 -1.52 -14.03
CA THR A 10 -4.62 -2.84 -13.40
C THR A 10 -5.74 -3.75 -13.85
N ILE A 11 -5.37 -4.96 -14.27
CA ILE A 11 -6.26 -6.03 -14.68
C ILE A 11 -6.34 -7.03 -13.52
N ILE A 12 -7.51 -7.08 -12.88
CA ILE A 12 -7.82 -7.97 -11.76
C ILE A 12 -8.76 -9.10 -12.22
N GLY A 13 -8.74 -10.22 -11.51
CA GLY A 13 -9.58 -11.38 -11.80
C GLY A 13 -9.05 -12.64 -11.12
N LYS A 14 -9.90 -13.66 -10.93
CA LYS A 14 -9.47 -14.94 -10.32
C LYS A 14 -8.31 -15.57 -11.09
N SER A 15 -7.54 -16.43 -10.42
CA SER A 15 -6.50 -17.21 -11.11
C SER A 15 -7.11 -18.02 -12.26
N GLY A 16 -6.39 -18.19 -13.37
CA GLY A 16 -6.87 -18.92 -14.54
C GLY A 16 -7.89 -18.21 -15.43
N THR A 17 -8.29 -16.96 -15.14
CA THR A 17 -9.28 -16.20 -15.95
C THR A 17 -8.75 -15.68 -17.29
N GLY A 18 -7.48 -15.92 -17.62
CA GLY A 18 -6.89 -15.50 -18.90
C GLY A 18 -6.15 -14.15 -18.87
N LYS A 19 -5.86 -13.58 -17.70
CA LYS A 19 -5.14 -12.30 -17.56
C LYS A 19 -3.78 -12.30 -18.29
N SER A 20 -2.92 -13.29 -18.04
CA SER A 20 -1.60 -13.35 -18.70
C SER A 20 -1.72 -13.66 -20.19
N VAL A 21 -2.78 -14.37 -20.61
CA VAL A 21 -3.10 -14.56 -22.03
C VAL A 21 -3.47 -13.22 -22.67
N LEU A 22 -4.26 -12.38 -22.00
CA LEU A 22 -4.59 -11.03 -22.46
C LEU A 22 -3.33 -10.15 -22.61
N LEU A 23 -2.39 -10.20 -21.66
CA LEU A 23 -1.11 -9.50 -21.82
C LEU A 23 -0.30 -10.01 -23.01
N LYS A 24 -0.28 -11.31 -23.29
CA LYS A 24 0.41 -11.87 -24.47
C LYS A 24 -0.22 -11.41 -25.78
N HIS A 25 -1.54 -11.23 -25.82
CA HIS A 25 -2.22 -10.63 -26.96
C HIS A 25 -1.81 -9.15 -27.14
N ILE A 26 -1.78 -8.38 -26.05
CA ILE A 26 -1.31 -6.99 -26.07
C ILE A 26 0.18 -6.92 -26.47
N ALA A 27 1.01 -7.86 -26.05
CA ALA A 27 2.42 -7.88 -26.43
C ALA A 27 2.67 -8.34 -27.89
N GLY A 28 1.63 -8.77 -28.62
CA GLY A 28 1.79 -9.36 -29.95
C GLY A 28 2.52 -10.71 -29.93
N LEU A 29 2.45 -11.44 -28.80
CA LEU A 29 2.97 -12.80 -28.66
C LEU A 29 1.93 -13.87 -29.02
N LEU A 30 0.65 -13.52 -28.92
CA LEU A 30 -0.48 -14.34 -29.36
C LEU A 30 -1.40 -13.50 -30.24
N SER A 31 -2.00 -14.14 -31.24
CA SER A 31 -3.04 -13.53 -32.07
C SER A 31 -4.41 -13.97 -31.56
N PRO A 32 -5.38 -13.04 -31.45
CA PRO A 32 -6.72 -13.41 -31.00
C PRO A 32 -7.44 -14.20 -32.09
N ASP A 33 -8.25 -15.18 -31.69
CA ASP A 33 -9.10 -15.94 -32.62
C ASP A 33 -10.13 -15.03 -33.30
N GLU A 34 -10.72 -14.12 -32.52
CA GLU A 34 -11.69 -13.11 -32.96
C GLU A 34 -11.43 -11.74 -32.34
N GLY A 35 -11.90 -10.67 -33.00
CA GLY A 35 -11.74 -9.30 -32.56
C GLY A 35 -10.46 -8.61 -33.06
N GLU A 36 -10.27 -7.37 -32.66
CA GLU A 36 -9.14 -6.53 -33.10
C GLU A 36 -8.51 -5.79 -31.90
N ILE A 37 -7.20 -5.65 -31.94
CA ILE A 37 -6.42 -4.84 -31.00
C ILE A 37 -5.93 -3.63 -31.78
N PHE A 38 -6.09 -2.45 -31.20
CA PHE A 38 -5.67 -1.18 -31.80
C PHE A 38 -4.55 -0.56 -30.96
N HIS A 39 -3.49 -0.13 -31.63
CA HIS A 39 -2.46 0.74 -31.06
C HIS A 39 -2.51 2.08 -31.80
N THR A 40 -2.78 3.16 -31.06
CA THR A 40 -2.93 4.52 -31.61
C THR A 40 -3.89 4.63 -32.80
N GLY A 41 -4.96 3.84 -32.79
CA GLY A 41 -5.96 3.79 -33.87
C GLY A 41 -5.62 2.83 -35.03
N ASN A 42 -4.42 2.24 -35.03
CA ASN A 42 -4.01 1.26 -36.04
C ASN A 42 -4.24 -0.18 -35.56
N PRO A 43 -4.98 -1.01 -36.31
CA PRO A 43 -5.20 -2.40 -35.93
C PRO A 43 -3.93 -3.23 -36.12
N LEU A 44 -3.53 -3.97 -35.07
CA LEU A 44 -2.31 -4.79 -35.05
C LEU A 44 -2.25 -5.78 -36.23
N LYS A 45 -3.39 -6.42 -36.56
CA LYS A 45 -3.50 -7.41 -37.65
C LYS A 45 -3.17 -6.84 -39.04
N LYS A 46 -3.26 -5.52 -39.22
CA LYS A 46 -2.95 -4.84 -40.50
C LYS A 46 -1.55 -4.23 -40.52
N MET A 47 -0.82 -4.27 -39.40
CA MET A 47 0.55 -3.77 -39.35
C MET A 47 1.43 -4.66 -40.22
N LYS A 48 2.17 -4.02 -41.14
CA LYS A 48 3.08 -4.73 -42.03
C LYS A 48 4.41 -5.01 -41.32
N GLU A 49 5.09 -6.07 -41.75
CA GLU A 49 6.47 -6.40 -41.34
C GLU A 49 7.51 -5.39 -41.87
N ASN A 50 7.09 -4.40 -42.67
CA ASN A 50 7.93 -3.31 -43.17
C ASN A 50 8.29 -2.25 -42.09
N GLY A 51 8.31 -2.65 -40.82
CA GLY A 51 8.71 -1.83 -39.68
C GLY A 51 7.56 -1.28 -38.82
N GLU A 52 6.29 -1.37 -39.23
CA GLU A 52 5.17 -0.99 -38.35
C GLU A 52 5.05 -1.94 -37.16
N TRP A 53 5.08 -3.25 -37.42
CA TRP A 53 5.07 -4.27 -36.40
C TRP A 53 6.29 -4.17 -35.46
N ASP A 54 7.47 -3.94 -36.02
CA ASP A 54 8.70 -3.79 -35.21
C ASP A 54 8.65 -2.55 -34.32
N ARG A 55 8.14 -1.41 -34.83
CA ARG A 55 7.94 -0.21 -34.01
C ARG A 55 6.98 -0.48 -32.86
N TYR A 56 5.89 -1.20 -33.13
CA TYR A 56 4.95 -1.60 -32.10
C TYR A 56 5.60 -2.49 -31.03
N ARG A 57 6.31 -3.55 -31.43
CA ARG A 57 7.01 -4.43 -30.49
C ARG A 57 8.05 -3.68 -29.66
N LYS A 58 8.79 -2.74 -30.24
CA LYS A 58 9.79 -1.92 -29.53
C LYS A 58 9.15 -0.91 -28.56
N SER A 59 7.90 -0.52 -28.79
CA SER A 59 7.15 0.36 -27.88
C SER A 59 6.66 -0.35 -26.61
N ILE A 60 6.73 -1.68 -26.56
CA ILE A 60 6.25 -2.50 -25.45
C ILE A 60 7.43 -3.18 -24.76
N SER A 61 7.43 -3.13 -23.44
CA SER A 61 8.33 -3.92 -22.60
C SER A 61 7.54 -4.83 -21.66
N TYR A 62 8.11 -5.99 -21.34
CA TYR A 62 7.46 -7.00 -20.50
C TYR A 62 8.34 -7.31 -19.28
N MET A 63 7.75 -7.17 -18.09
CA MET A 63 8.35 -7.56 -16.82
C MET A 63 7.62 -8.78 -16.28
N PHE A 64 8.32 -9.89 -16.21
CA PHE A 64 7.80 -11.18 -15.75
C PHE A 64 7.66 -11.22 -14.21
N GLN A 65 6.92 -12.21 -13.71
CA GLN A 65 6.69 -12.45 -12.27
C GLN A 65 8.01 -12.53 -11.46
N GLY A 66 9.06 -13.12 -12.05
CA GLY A 66 10.42 -13.12 -11.52
C GLY A 66 11.26 -11.94 -12.06
N ASN A 67 12.36 -11.62 -11.37
CA ASN A 67 13.34 -10.64 -11.88
C ASN A 67 13.85 -11.03 -13.28
N ALA A 68 13.85 -12.34 -13.56
CA ALA A 68 14.25 -12.95 -14.83
C ALA A 68 15.61 -12.43 -15.31
N LEU A 69 16.49 -12.07 -14.37
CA LEU A 69 17.85 -11.66 -14.65
C LEU A 69 18.65 -12.89 -15.08
N PHE A 70 19.62 -12.68 -15.96
CA PHE A 70 20.59 -13.71 -16.31
C PHE A 70 21.66 -13.71 -15.22
N ASP A 71 21.73 -14.79 -14.44
CA ASP A 71 22.67 -14.92 -13.32
C ASP A 71 24.13 -14.95 -13.76
N SER A 72 24.38 -15.33 -15.01
CA SER A 72 25.71 -15.32 -15.64
C SER A 72 26.14 -13.96 -16.20
N MET A 73 25.29 -12.94 -16.08
CA MET A 73 25.54 -11.60 -16.60
C MET A 73 25.58 -10.60 -15.45
N THR A 74 26.44 -9.58 -15.55
CA THR A 74 26.45 -8.48 -14.58
C THR A 74 25.17 -7.63 -14.69
N VAL A 75 24.99 -6.69 -13.75
CA VAL A 75 23.93 -5.69 -13.81
C VAL A 75 23.98 -4.92 -15.13
N PHE A 76 25.16 -4.44 -15.51
CA PHE A 76 25.36 -3.73 -16.78
C PHE A 76 24.93 -4.59 -17.97
N GLU A 77 25.36 -5.84 -18.02
CA GLU A 77 25.08 -6.74 -19.13
C GLU A 77 23.59 -7.09 -19.24
N ASN A 78 22.94 -7.34 -18.11
CA ASN A 78 21.50 -7.55 -18.03
C ASN A 78 20.73 -6.35 -18.61
N VAL A 79 21.08 -5.13 -18.20
CA VAL A 79 20.42 -3.91 -18.67
C VAL A 79 20.80 -3.56 -20.11
N ALA A 80 22.01 -3.89 -20.57
CA ALA A 80 22.45 -3.65 -21.94
C ALA A 80 21.80 -4.62 -22.96
N LEU A 81 21.36 -5.80 -22.50
CA LEU A 81 20.91 -6.88 -23.38
C LEU A 81 19.79 -6.45 -24.36
N PRO A 82 18.70 -5.77 -23.94
CA PRO A 82 17.66 -5.36 -24.88
C PRO A 82 18.16 -4.40 -25.96
N LEU A 83 19.05 -3.46 -25.60
CA LEU A 83 19.66 -2.56 -26.58
C LEU A 83 20.50 -3.33 -27.59
N ARG A 84 21.34 -4.27 -27.12
CA ARG A 84 22.19 -5.10 -27.99
C ARG A 84 21.39 -5.97 -28.96
N GLN A 85 20.20 -6.42 -28.56
CA GLN A 85 19.39 -7.34 -29.37
C GLN A 85 18.40 -6.62 -30.31
N THR A 86 17.99 -5.39 -30.00
CA THR A 86 16.88 -4.74 -30.71
C THR A 86 17.25 -3.43 -31.41
N THR A 87 18.49 -2.96 -31.23
CA THR A 87 18.99 -1.70 -31.78
C THR A 87 20.32 -1.89 -32.51
N ASN A 88 20.68 -0.93 -33.36
CA ASN A 88 21.97 -0.89 -34.05
C ASN A 88 22.95 0.11 -33.39
N PHE A 89 22.75 0.40 -32.10
CA PHE A 89 23.61 1.33 -31.38
C PHE A 89 25.04 0.80 -31.25
N LYS A 90 26.01 1.70 -31.35
CA LYS A 90 27.41 1.40 -31.08
C LYS A 90 27.61 1.15 -29.60
N LYS A 91 28.70 0.43 -29.26
CA LYS A 91 29.04 0.08 -27.87
C LYS A 91 28.96 1.28 -26.92
N LYS A 92 29.52 2.43 -27.32
CA LYS A 92 29.53 3.66 -26.51
C LYS A 92 28.12 4.21 -26.25
N GLU A 93 27.24 4.20 -27.25
CA GLU A 93 25.86 4.65 -27.12
C GLU A 93 25.05 3.73 -26.19
N ILE A 94 25.30 2.42 -26.25
CA ILE A 94 24.71 1.44 -25.33
C ILE A 94 25.17 1.74 -23.91
N GLU A 95 26.46 1.95 -23.70
CA GLU A 95 27.04 2.26 -22.39
C GLU A 95 26.44 3.54 -21.79
N GLU A 96 26.37 4.63 -22.56
CA GLU A 96 25.77 5.89 -22.13
C GLU A 96 24.29 5.71 -21.72
N LYS A 97 23.49 4.99 -22.52
CA LYS A 97 22.09 4.72 -22.21
C LYS A 97 21.92 3.85 -20.96
N VAL A 98 22.73 2.80 -20.81
CA VAL A 98 22.68 1.91 -19.65
C VAL A 98 23.06 2.67 -18.38
N MET A 99 24.15 3.45 -18.41
CA MET A 99 24.58 4.25 -17.26
C MET A 99 23.57 5.32 -16.88
N MET A 100 22.98 6.01 -17.86
CA MET A 100 21.88 6.95 -17.60
C MET A 100 20.71 6.26 -16.90
N ARG A 101 20.29 5.09 -17.39
CA ARG A 101 19.14 4.36 -16.82
C ARG A 101 19.43 3.80 -15.43
N LEU A 102 20.62 3.25 -15.21
CA LEU A 102 21.06 2.77 -13.90
C LEU A 102 21.22 3.93 -12.90
N GLY A 103 21.66 5.10 -13.34
CA GLY A 103 21.69 6.31 -12.53
C GLY A 103 20.30 6.76 -12.08
N GLN A 104 19.31 6.76 -12.98
CA GLN A 104 17.93 7.11 -12.65
C GLN A 104 17.29 6.15 -11.64
N ILE A 105 17.76 4.90 -11.58
CA ILE A 105 17.22 3.84 -10.72
C ILE A 105 18.15 3.57 -9.51
N GLU A 106 19.13 4.45 -9.25
CA GLU A 106 20.01 4.39 -8.08
C GLU A 106 20.85 3.10 -7.99
N LEU A 107 21.36 2.63 -9.13
CA LEU A 107 22.14 1.39 -9.25
C LEU A 107 23.47 1.57 -9.98
N ALA A 108 23.94 2.80 -10.17
CA ALA A 108 25.19 3.09 -10.87
C ALA A 108 26.43 2.47 -10.18
N GLU A 109 26.41 2.29 -8.86
CA GLU A 109 27.55 1.77 -8.08
C GLU A 109 27.70 0.24 -8.13
N VAL A 110 26.72 -0.48 -8.68
CA VAL A 110 26.69 -1.95 -8.67
C VAL A 110 26.69 -2.55 -10.08
N ILE A 111 27.15 -1.79 -11.07
CA ILE A 111 27.14 -2.15 -12.50
C ILE A 111 27.87 -3.47 -12.80
N ASP A 112 28.95 -3.75 -12.07
CA ASP A 112 29.82 -4.92 -12.29
C ASP A 112 29.42 -6.12 -11.43
N ARG A 113 28.43 -5.97 -10.55
CA ARG A 113 27.94 -7.06 -9.70
C ARG A 113 27.05 -8.01 -10.48
N TYR A 114 27.03 -9.26 -10.06
CA TYR A 114 26.10 -10.29 -10.53
C TYR A 114 24.81 -10.27 -9.71
N PRO A 115 23.68 -10.76 -10.25
CA PRO A 115 22.40 -10.82 -9.53
C PRO A 115 22.48 -11.46 -8.14
N SER A 116 23.32 -12.49 -7.97
CA SER A 116 23.55 -13.18 -6.69
C SER A 116 24.15 -12.29 -5.59
N GLU A 117 24.79 -11.17 -5.95
CA GLU A 117 25.43 -10.22 -5.04
C GLU A 117 24.52 -9.04 -4.67
N LEU A 118 23.26 -9.07 -5.12
CA LEU A 118 22.29 -7.99 -4.95
C LEU A 118 21.20 -8.39 -3.96
N SER A 119 20.70 -7.42 -3.20
CA SER A 119 19.44 -7.60 -2.45
C SER A 119 18.26 -7.81 -3.40
N GLY A 120 17.19 -8.46 -2.93
CA GLY A 120 15.99 -8.70 -3.76
C GLY A 120 15.38 -7.41 -4.34
N GLY A 121 15.40 -6.31 -3.58
CA GLY A 121 14.95 -5.00 -4.05
C GLY A 121 15.85 -4.42 -5.15
N MET A 122 17.18 -4.58 -5.02
CA MET A 122 18.12 -4.20 -6.07
C MET A 122 17.90 -5.01 -7.34
N GLN A 123 17.72 -6.33 -7.25
CA GLN A 123 17.41 -7.16 -8.42
C GLN A 123 16.12 -6.72 -9.12
N LYS A 124 15.07 -6.36 -8.38
CA LYS A 124 13.81 -5.83 -8.95
C LYS A 124 14.05 -4.51 -9.69
N ARG A 125 14.86 -3.61 -9.12
CA ARG A 125 15.29 -2.37 -9.77
C ARG A 125 16.13 -2.61 -11.03
N VAL A 126 17.03 -3.61 -11.05
CA VAL A 126 17.77 -4.01 -12.25
C VAL A 126 16.81 -4.54 -13.32
N ALA A 127 15.86 -5.39 -12.95
CA ALA A 127 14.86 -5.93 -13.88
C ALA A 127 14.01 -4.81 -14.50
N LEU A 128 13.62 -3.82 -13.70
CA LEU A 128 12.92 -2.63 -14.18
C LEU A 128 13.81 -1.75 -15.08
N ALA A 129 15.09 -1.56 -14.71
CA ALA A 129 16.05 -0.82 -15.54
C ALA A 129 16.22 -1.47 -16.92
N ARG A 130 16.34 -2.81 -16.96
CA ARG A 130 16.38 -3.58 -18.20
C ARG A 130 15.10 -3.40 -19.01
N ALA A 131 13.93 -3.40 -18.36
CA ALA A 131 12.66 -3.19 -19.05
C ALA A 131 12.55 -1.77 -19.65
N LEU A 132 13.15 -0.77 -19.01
CA LEU A 132 13.05 0.64 -19.37
C LEU A 132 14.15 1.14 -20.33
N VAL A 133 15.25 0.40 -20.47
CA VAL A 133 16.45 0.86 -21.18
C VAL A 133 16.18 1.22 -22.65
N THR A 134 15.16 0.60 -23.26
CA THR A 134 14.74 0.84 -24.66
C THR A 134 13.77 2.00 -24.80
N ASP A 135 13.50 2.74 -23.72
CA ASP A 135 12.54 3.85 -23.67
C ASP A 135 11.12 3.44 -24.16
N PRO A 136 10.52 2.36 -23.63
CA PRO A 136 9.22 1.86 -24.09
C PRO A 136 8.07 2.82 -23.74
N GLU A 137 7.02 2.84 -24.57
CA GLU A 137 5.78 3.58 -24.30
C GLU A 137 4.90 2.85 -23.27
N ILE A 138 4.91 1.52 -23.29
CA ILE A 138 4.05 0.64 -22.49
C ILE A 138 4.91 -0.41 -21.79
N ILE A 139 4.66 -0.61 -20.49
CA ILE A 139 5.27 -1.69 -19.71
C ILE A 139 4.16 -2.59 -19.18
N LEU A 140 4.31 -3.89 -19.46
CA LEU A 140 3.43 -4.94 -19.01
C LEU A 140 4.07 -5.61 -17.80
N PHE A 141 3.38 -5.57 -16.65
CA PHE A 141 3.81 -6.23 -15.42
C PHE A 141 2.91 -7.44 -15.19
N ASP A 142 3.48 -8.64 -15.30
CA ASP A 142 2.79 -9.89 -15.01
C ASP A 142 3.08 -10.26 -13.55
N GLU A 143 2.09 -10.05 -12.67
CA GLU A 143 2.14 -10.27 -11.22
C GLU A 143 3.50 -9.94 -10.55
N PRO A 144 3.91 -8.65 -10.52
CA PRO A 144 5.25 -8.24 -10.05
C PRO A 144 5.49 -8.51 -8.56
N THR A 145 4.42 -8.75 -7.80
CA THR A 145 4.34 -8.94 -6.35
C THR A 145 4.19 -10.41 -5.91
N THR A 146 4.05 -11.35 -6.85
CA THR A 146 3.80 -12.77 -6.52
C THR A 146 4.88 -13.36 -5.63
N GLY A 147 4.45 -14.14 -4.63
CA GLY A 147 5.33 -14.82 -3.68
C GLY A 147 6.07 -13.91 -2.70
N GLN A 148 5.70 -12.63 -2.60
CA GLN A 148 6.26 -11.69 -1.63
C GLN A 148 5.30 -11.47 -0.44
N ASP A 149 5.84 -11.11 0.71
CA ASP A 149 5.06 -10.61 1.86
C ASP A 149 4.53 -9.19 1.63
N MET A 150 3.50 -8.78 2.37
CA MET A 150 2.80 -7.49 2.17
C MET A 150 3.72 -6.27 2.22
N VAL A 151 4.73 -6.26 3.09
CA VAL A 151 5.68 -5.15 3.18
C VAL A 151 6.49 -5.05 1.89
N ARG A 152 7.02 -6.17 1.41
CA ARG A 152 7.78 -6.24 0.15
C ARG A 152 6.92 -5.91 -1.07
N ARG A 153 5.65 -6.32 -1.09
CA ARG A 153 4.70 -5.96 -2.17
C ARG A 153 4.54 -4.45 -2.28
N ASN A 154 4.28 -3.78 -1.16
CA ASN A 154 4.13 -2.33 -1.11
C ASN A 154 5.38 -1.59 -1.57
N VAL A 155 6.57 -2.08 -1.22
CA VAL A 155 7.84 -1.53 -1.72
C VAL A 155 7.94 -1.65 -3.24
N ILE A 156 7.60 -2.81 -3.81
CA ILE A 156 7.64 -3.04 -5.28
C ILE A 156 6.63 -2.15 -6.00
N LEU A 157 5.40 -2.07 -5.52
CA LEU A 157 4.35 -1.26 -6.16
C LEU A 157 4.66 0.23 -6.05
N SER A 158 5.16 0.69 -4.89
CA SER A 158 5.62 2.07 -4.71
C SER A 158 6.78 2.41 -5.63
N MET A 159 7.71 1.47 -5.84
CA MET A 159 8.81 1.61 -6.81
C MET A 159 8.27 1.78 -8.24
N ILE A 160 7.32 0.94 -8.67
CA ILE A 160 6.69 1.06 -10.00
C ILE A 160 6.00 2.42 -10.15
N ALA A 161 5.21 2.83 -9.16
CA ALA A 161 4.51 4.11 -9.17
C ALA A 161 5.49 5.30 -9.22
N HIS A 162 6.57 5.24 -8.44
CA HIS A 162 7.62 6.25 -8.42
C HIS A 162 8.27 6.42 -9.80
N TYR A 163 8.75 5.33 -10.39
CA TYR A 163 9.42 5.40 -11.69
C TYR A 163 8.45 5.68 -12.84
N LYS A 164 7.18 5.24 -12.75
CA LYS A 164 6.14 5.66 -13.70
C LYS A 164 5.97 7.18 -13.67
N LYS A 165 5.91 7.78 -12.48
CA LYS A 165 5.79 9.24 -12.32
C LYS A 165 7.03 9.97 -12.85
N GLN A 166 8.22 9.44 -12.57
CA GLN A 166 9.49 10.06 -12.98
C GLN A 166 9.76 9.93 -14.49
N LEU A 167 9.38 8.81 -15.11
CA LEU A 167 9.77 8.45 -16.48
C LEU A 167 8.62 8.52 -17.49
N GLY A 168 7.38 8.57 -17.04
CA GLY A 168 6.22 8.88 -17.88
C GLY A 168 5.73 7.75 -18.79
N PHE A 169 5.97 6.48 -18.45
CA PHE A 169 5.46 5.34 -19.24
C PHE A 169 4.01 4.96 -18.91
N THR A 170 3.35 4.22 -19.80
CA THR A 170 2.05 3.60 -19.55
C THR A 170 2.26 2.23 -18.89
N ALA A 171 1.59 1.97 -17.76
CA ALA A 171 1.76 0.72 -17.03
C ALA A 171 0.48 -0.12 -17.12
N ILE A 172 0.63 -1.39 -17.49
CA ILE A 172 -0.44 -2.38 -17.43
C ILE A 172 -0.01 -3.46 -16.45
N LEU A 173 -0.73 -3.59 -15.33
CA LEU A 173 -0.40 -4.56 -14.30
C LEU A 173 -1.45 -5.66 -14.26
N ILE A 174 -1.01 -6.91 -14.16
CA ILE A 174 -1.86 -8.01 -13.70
C ILE A 174 -1.60 -8.22 -12.23
N SER A 175 -2.66 -8.41 -11.46
CA SER A 175 -2.58 -8.97 -10.12
C SER A 175 -3.82 -9.80 -9.80
N HIS A 176 -3.62 -10.80 -8.94
CA HIS A 176 -4.71 -11.48 -8.24
C HIS A 176 -4.91 -10.93 -6.81
N ASP A 177 -3.89 -10.26 -6.27
CA ASP A 177 -3.95 -9.54 -4.99
C ASP A 177 -4.49 -8.13 -5.23
N ILE A 178 -5.81 -7.98 -5.06
CA ILE A 178 -6.54 -6.74 -5.33
C ILE A 178 -6.15 -5.57 -4.38
N PRO A 179 -5.93 -5.76 -3.05
CA PRO A 179 -5.74 -4.61 -2.14
C PRO A 179 -4.54 -3.73 -2.48
N ASP A 180 -3.38 -4.34 -2.72
CA ASP A 180 -2.13 -3.62 -2.85
C ASP A 180 -2.04 -2.87 -4.19
N VAL A 181 -2.54 -3.49 -5.26
CA VAL A 181 -2.43 -2.94 -6.61
C VAL A 181 -3.37 -1.81 -6.90
N LEU A 182 -4.53 -1.77 -6.23
CA LEU A 182 -5.48 -0.68 -6.38
C LEU A 182 -4.88 0.67 -5.95
N PHE A 183 -3.98 0.67 -4.97
CA PHE A 183 -3.32 1.88 -4.47
C PHE A 183 -2.54 2.66 -5.55
N ILE A 184 -1.94 1.95 -6.51
CA ILE A 184 -1.16 2.58 -7.58
C ILE A 184 -1.94 2.70 -8.89
N SER A 185 -3.19 2.23 -8.93
CA SER A 185 -4.00 2.14 -10.14
C SER A 185 -4.76 3.42 -10.42
N ASP A 186 -4.55 3.99 -11.61
CA ASP A 186 -5.43 5.04 -12.12
C ASP A 186 -6.76 4.44 -12.60
N ARG A 187 -6.70 3.23 -13.18
CA ARG A 187 -7.86 2.50 -13.73
C ARG A 187 -7.81 1.02 -13.42
N VAL A 188 -8.99 0.42 -13.37
CA VAL A 188 -9.17 -1.00 -13.07
C VAL A 188 -10.00 -1.66 -14.15
N ILE A 189 -9.58 -2.86 -14.56
CA ILE A 189 -10.31 -3.76 -15.43
C ILE A 189 -10.54 -5.05 -14.67
N LEU A 190 -11.79 -5.40 -14.40
CA LEU A 190 -12.18 -6.66 -13.80
C LEU A 190 -12.48 -7.68 -14.90
N LEU A 191 -11.69 -8.74 -14.95
CA LEU A 191 -11.90 -9.90 -15.80
C LEU A 191 -12.58 -11.00 -14.99
N TRP A 192 -13.79 -11.38 -15.41
CA TRP A 192 -14.59 -12.43 -14.80
C TRP A 192 -15.09 -13.40 -15.85
N GLU A 193 -14.82 -14.70 -15.68
CA GLU A 193 -15.25 -15.76 -16.61
C GLU A 193 -14.90 -15.44 -18.09
N GLY A 194 -13.70 -14.90 -18.33
CA GLY A 194 -13.23 -14.55 -19.66
C GLY A 194 -13.85 -13.28 -20.27
N ARG A 195 -14.65 -12.53 -19.51
CA ARG A 195 -15.30 -11.29 -19.95
C ARG A 195 -14.88 -10.11 -19.08
N VAL A 196 -14.85 -8.92 -19.68
CA VAL A 196 -14.66 -7.68 -18.91
C VAL A 196 -15.96 -7.37 -18.18
N ALA A 197 -15.99 -7.64 -16.88
CA ALA A 197 -17.14 -7.34 -16.01
C ALA A 197 -17.19 -5.87 -15.59
N PHE A 198 -16.03 -5.22 -15.51
CA PHE A 198 -15.94 -3.80 -15.20
C PHE A 198 -14.69 -3.16 -15.81
N GLN A 199 -14.83 -1.90 -16.21
CA GLN A 199 -13.72 -1.05 -16.63
C GLN A 199 -14.01 0.39 -16.20
N GLY A 200 -13.18 0.96 -15.34
CA GLY A 200 -13.45 2.28 -14.77
C GLY A 200 -12.26 2.89 -14.05
N ALA A 201 -12.49 4.02 -13.40
CA ALA A 201 -11.54 4.55 -12.43
C ALA A 201 -11.51 3.62 -11.21
N TYR A 202 -10.41 3.67 -10.46
CA TYR A 202 -10.28 2.93 -9.21
C TYR A 202 -11.46 3.21 -8.24
N GLU A 203 -11.85 4.48 -8.09
CA GLU A 203 -12.92 4.92 -7.19
C GLU A 203 -14.28 4.28 -7.49
N ASP A 204 -14.54 4.00 -8.77
CA ASP A 204 -15.79 3.37 -9.22
C ASP A 204 -15.79 1.86 -8.95
N THR A 205 -14.60 1.26 -8.82
CA THR A 205 -14.43 -0.18 -8.55
C THR A 205 -14.96 -0.53 -7.16
N ILE A 206 -14.74 0.33 -6.17
CA ILE A 206 -15.17 0.13 -4.77
C ILE A 206 -16.70 0.15 -4.66
N LYS A 207 -17.38 0.87 -5.55
CA LYS A 207 -18.85 0.99 -5.57
C LYS A 207 -19.53 -0.15 -6.34
N LEU A 208 -18.74 -0.99 -7.02
CA LEU A 208 -19.26 -2.08 -7.84
C LEU A 208 -19.76 -3.22 -6.95
N LYS A 209 -21.06 -3.51 -7.02
CA LYS A 209 -21.64 -4.72 -6.42
C LYS A 209 -21.27 -5.92 -7.27
N HIS A 210 -20.24 -6.66 -6.87
CA HIS A 210 -19.77 -7.84 -7.58
C HIS A 210 -19.13 -8.81 -6.59
N PRO A 211 -19.41 -10.13 -6.65
CA PRO A 211 -18.95 -11.09 -5.64
C PRO A 211 -17.44 -11.05 -5.36
N MET A 212 -16.63 -10.89 -6.40
CA MET A 212 -15.16 -10.75 -6.25
C MET A 212 -14.73 -9.46 -5.57
N ILE A 213 -15.47 -8.35 -5.80
CA ILE A 213 -15.21 -7.07 -5.13
C ILE A 213 -15.72 -7.13 -3.70
N ASP A 214 -16.87 -7.77 -3.45
CA ASP A 214 -17.43 -7.94 -2.10
C ASP A 214 -16.53 -8.84 -1.23
N GLU A 215 -16.07 -9.99 -1.76
CA GLU A 215 -15.09 -10.87 -1.13
C GLU A 215 -13.77 -10.13 -0.86
N PHE A 216 -13.34 -9.29 -1.80
CA PHE A 216 -12.19 -8.42 -1.64
C PHE A 216 -12.39 -7.38 -0.51
N LEU A 217 -13.50 -6.65 -0.49
CA LEU A 217 -13.80 -5.64 0.53
C LEU A 217 -13.84 -6.28 1.92
N GLN A 218 -14.48 -7.45 2.03
CA GLN A 218 -14.50 -8.27 3.25
C GLN A 218 -13.09 -8.75 3.63
N SER A 219 -12.26 -9.12 2.65
CA SER A 219 -10.87 -9.49 2.91
C SER A 219 -10.02 -8.29 3.35
N ILE A 220 -10.18 -7.10 2.78
CA ILE A 220 -9.53 -5.87 3.29
C ILE A 220 -9.94 -5.60 4.73
N GLU A 221 -11.22 -5.79 5.04
CA GLU A 221 -11.77 -5.66 6.39
C GLU A 221 -11.15 -6.68 7.34
N GLY A 222 -10.79 -7.88 6.87
CA GLY A 222 -10.07 -8.91 7.67
C GLY A 222 -8.53 -8.85 7.65
N PHE A 223 -7.89 -8.22 6.65
CA PHE A 223 -6.42 -8.29 6.43
C PHE A 223 -5.63 -7.10 6.97
N LYS A 224 -6.26 -6.04 7.50
CA LYS A 224 -5.57 -4.93 8.19
C LYS A 224 -5.48 -5.09 9.71
N ASP A 225 -5.90 -6.24 10.22
CA ASP A 225 -5.85 -6.56 11.65
C ASP A 225 -4.44 -6.93 12.18
N GLU A 226 -3.47 -7.25 11.32
CA GLU A 226 -2.27 -7.97 11.78
C GLU A 226 -1.20 -7.17 12.55
N LEU A 227 -1.32 -5.85 12.72
CA LEU A 227 -0.34 -5.14 13.56
C LEU A 227 -0.92 -4.13 14.57
N THR A 228 -2.22 -3.83 14.56
CA THR A 228 -2.93 -3.10 15.64
C THR A 228 -4.46 -3.19 15.58
N GLY A 229 -5.06 -3.73 14.50
CA GLY A 229 -6.50 -3.57 14.20
C GLY A 229 -6.92 -2.20 13.65
N LEU A 230 -6.04 -1.19 13.65
CA LEU A 230 -6.38 0.18 13.25
C LEU A 230 -6.42 0.38 11.73
N LEU A 231 -7.34 1.22 11.25
CA LEU A 231 -7.39 1.67 9.85
C LEU A 231 -6.13 2.46 9.47
N SER A 232 -5.77 2.43 8.18
CA SER A 232 -4.79 3.38 7.64
C SER A 232 -5.39 4.78 7.52
N LYS A 233 -4.58 5.83 7.59
CA LYS A 233 -5.05 7.23 7.46
C LYS A 233 -5.94 7.47 6.24
N GLN A 234 -5.59 6.89 5.10
CA GLN A 234 -6.37 7.01 3.87
C GLN A 234 -7.72 6.27 3.97
N MET A 235 -7.76 5.07 4.54
CA MET A 235 -9.01 4.33 4.76
C MET A 235 -9.90 5.00 5.80
N PHE A 236 -9.29 5.53 6.85
CA PHE A 236 -9.97 6.33 7.86
C PHE A 236 -10.61 7.56 7.24
N ASN A 237 -9.88 8.31 6.41
CA ASN A 237 -10.42 9.47 5.71
C ASN A 237 -11.54 9.09 4.73
N SER A 238 -11.39 7.97 3.99
CA SER A 238 -12.44 7.48 3.10
C SER A 238 -13.69 7.03 3.87
N ARG A 239 -13.54 6.27 4.96
CA ARG A 239 -14.65 5.82 5.81
C ARG A 239 -15.32 7.00 6.50
N TYR A 240 -14.55 7.93 7.05
CA TYR A 240 -15.05 9.19 7.59
C TYR A 240 -15.87 9.98 6.56
N ALA A 241 -15.34 10.13 5.33
CA ALA A 241 -16.07 10.80 4.25
C ALA A 241 -17.33 10.02 3.80
N MET A 242 -17.36 8.70 3.88
CA MET A 242 -18.57 7.91 3.59
C MET A 242 -19.62 8.02 4.71
N THR A 243 -19.17 7.99 5.96
CA THR A 243 -20.03 8.09 7.14
C THR A 243 -20.66 9.48 7.27
N PHE A 244 -19.90 10.54 6.98
CA PHE A 244 -20.34 11.93 7.20
C PHE A 244 -20.56 12.75 5.91
N GLY A 245 -20.18 12.23 4.73
CA GLY A 245 -20.25 12.97 3.47
C GLY A 245 -21.60 12.91 2.72
N VAL A 246 -22.54 12.08 3.15
CA VAL A 246 -23.91 12.09 2.62
C VAL A 246 -24.71 13.13 3.39
N LYS A 247 -25.19 14.18 2.70
CA LYS A 247 -26.06 15.24 3.27
C LYS A 247 -27.39 14.66 3.80
N GLN A 248 -27.39 14.13 5.01
CA GLN A 248 -28.61 13.86 5.78
C GLN A 248 -28.59 14.74 7.03
N LYS A 249 -29.65 15.54 7.21
CA LYS A 249 -29.81 16.38 8.40
C LYS A 249 -29.96 15.49 9.64
N GLY A 250 -29.13 15.71 10.65
CA GLY A 250 -29.24 15.09 11.98
C GLY A 250 -28.19 14.03 12.33
N PHE A 251 -27.13 13.88 11.53
CA PHE A 251 -26.06 12.91 11.77
C PHE A 251 -24.93 13.56 12.60
N ALA A 252 -24.91 13.32 13.91
CA ALA A 252 -23.83 13.73 14.81
C ALA A 252 -23.09 12.49 15.32
N GLY A 253 -21.77 12.57 15.41
CA GLY A 253 -20.94 11.53 16.02
C GLY A 253 -19.96 12.13 17.03
N ALA A 254 -19.19 11.28 17.69
CA ALA A 254 -18.13 11.69 18.59
C ALA A 254 -16.77 11.31 18.02
N ALA A 255 -15.77 12.15 18.26
CA ALA A 255 -14.39 11.83 18.01
C ALA A 255 -13.63 11.76 19.34
N ILE A 256 -12.82 10.71 19.49
CA ILE A 256 -12.00 10.49 20.66
C ILE A 256 -10.54 10.43 20.21
N LEU A 257 -9.70 11.29 20.78
CA LEU A 257 -8.26 11.27 20.59
C LEU A 257 -7.59 10.64 21.81
N PHE A 258 -7.03 9.45 21.62
CA PHE A 258 -6.15 8.79 22.58
C PHE A 258 -4.71 9.24 22.36
N ASP A 259 -4.00 9.52 23.44
CA ASP A 259 -2.62 10.01 23.41
C ASP A 259 -1.79 9.37 24.52
N VAL A 260 -0.56 9.01 24.17
CA VAL A 260 0.45 8.50 25.09
C VAL A 260 1.77 9.15 24.74
N ASN A 261 2.50 9.57 25.78
CA ASN A 261 3.80 10.22 25.62
C ASN A 261 4.86 9.21 25.14
N PHE A 262 4.99 9.07 23.82
CA PHE A 262 5.92 8.13 23.21
C PHE A 262 7.38 8.45 23.52
N THR A 263 7.76 9.73 23.62
CA THR A 263 9.13 10.12 23.95
C THR A 263 9.50 9.60 25.34
N ASN A 264 8.61 9.76 26.31
CA ASN A 264 8.79 9.22 27.66
C ASN A 264 8.92 7.69 27.66
N LEU A 265 8.11 6.99 26.85
CA LEU A 265 8.22 5.53 26.67
C LEU A 265 9.58 5.12 26.10
N VAL A 266 10.08 5.82 25.08
CA VAL A 266 11.37 5.49 24.45
C VAL A 266 12.54 5.75 25.40
N GLU A 267 12.50 6.85 26.16
CA GLU A 267 13.53 7.22 27.12
C GLU A 267 13.69 6.16 28.23
N HIS A 268 12.60 5.56 28.69
CA HIS A 268 12.61 4.61 29.80
C HIS A 268 12.67 3.14 29.36
N LEU A 269 12.11 2.79 28.19
CA LEU A 269 11.90 1.39 27.76
C LEU A 269 12.70 1.02 26.50
N GLY A 270 13.24 2.02 25.80
CA GLY A 270 13.84 1.84 24.49
C GLY A 270 12.81 1.73 23.36
N HIS A 271 13.30 1.93 22.13
CA HIS A 271 12.47 2.14 20.95
C HIS A 271 11.55 0.96 20.61
N GLN A 272 12.02 -0.28 20.79
CA GLN A 272 11.23 -1.47 20.44
C GLN A 272 10.09 -1.71 21.42
N ALA A 273 10.35 -1.58 22.74
CA ALA A 273 9.33 -1.76 23.75
C ALA A 273 8.28 -0.65 23.71
N ALA A 274 8.69 0.60 23.44
CA ALA A 274 7.76 1.71 23.23
C ALA A 274 6.80 1.47 22.05
N ILE A 275 7.29 0.84 20.97
CA ILE A 275 6.44 0.43 19.83
C ILE A 275 5.45 -0.66 20.26
N ASP A 276 5.91 -1.68 20.99
CA ASP A 276 5.06 -2.78 21.47
C ASP A 276 3.93 -2.25 22.37
N VAL A 277 4.21 -1.28 23.25
CA VAL A 277 3.20 -0.61 24.10
C VAL A 277 2.13 0.10 23.28
N VAL A 278 2.54 0.93 22.31
CA VAL A 278 1.59 1.65 21.44
C VAL A 278 0.77 0.68 20.60
N LYS A 279 1.36 -0.47 20.22
CA LYS A 279 0.66 -1.52 19.49
C LYS A 279 -0.44 -2.16 20.35
N THR A 280 -0.11 -2.63 21.56
CA THR A 280 -1.07 -3.24 22.49
C THR A 280 -2.23 -2.30 22.82
N LEU A 281 -1.94 -1.01 23.04
CA LEU A 281 -2.97 0.00 23.28
C LEU A 281 -3.88 0.17 22.06
N GLY A 282 -3.31 0.22 20.85
CA GLY A 282 -4.08 0.29 19.61
C GLY A 282 -5.04 -0.88 19.45
N GLU A 283 -4.60 -2.10 19.79
CA GLU A 283 -5.43 -3.31 19.73
C GLU A 283 -6.62 -3.24 20.69
N HIS A 284 -6.39 -2.82 21.94
CA HIS A 284 -7.46 -2.71 22.95
C HIS A 284 -8.47 -1.61 22.58
N ILE A 285 -7.97 -0.44 22.15
CA ILE A 285 -8.83 0.67 21.70
C ILE A 285 -9.67 0.21 20.51
N ASN A 286 -9.05 -0.43 19.51
CA ASN A 286 -9.77 -0.87 18.32
C ASN A 286 -10.80 -1.96 18.64
N HIS A 287 -10.45 -2.94 19.47
CA HIS A 287 -11.36 -4.01 19.86
C HIS A 287 -12.59 -3.46 20.59
N TYR A 288 -12.38 -2.58 21.57
CA TYR A 288 -13.47 -2.04 22.37
C TYR A 288 -14.35 -1.06 21.60
N MET A 289 -13.72 -0.15 20.86
CA MET A 289 -14.45 0.87 20.09
C MET A 289 -15.09 0.27 18.83
N GLY A 290 -14.48 -0.74 18.22
CA GLY A 290 -15.06 -1.46 17.08
C GLY A 290 -16.35 -2.20 17.43
N ALA A 291 -16.50 -2.68 18.68
CA ALA A 291 -17.72 -3.33 19.14
C ALA A 291 -18.96 -2.41 19.19
N ILE A 292 -18.75 -1.09 19.13
CA ILE A 292 -19.79 -0.06 19.12
C ILE A 292 -19.79 0.72 17.78
N ASP A 293 -19.43 0.04 16.69
CA ASP A 293 -19.33 0.58 15.31
C ASP A 293 -18.30 1.72 15.14
N GLY A 294 -17.42 1.88 16.12
CA GLY A 294 -16.30 2.81 16.06
C GLY A 294 -15.23 2.37 15.08
N PHE A 295 -14.52 3.34 14.52
CA PHE A 295 -13.36 3.06 13.68
C PHE A 295 -12.19 3.96 14.02
N SER A 296 -11.00 3.38 14.06
CA SER A 296 -9.83 4.01 14.67
C SER A 296 -8.66 4.06 13.68
N THR A 297 -7.84 5.11 13.73
CA THR A 297 -6.58 5.21 12.99
C THR A 297 -5.49 5.79 13.85
N ARG A 298 -4.24 5.40 13.57
CA ARG A 298 -3.08 6.09 14.12
C ARG A 298 -2.85 7.44 13.43
N GLN A 299 -2.75 8.51 14.20
CA GLN A 299 -2.46 9.86 13.71
C GLN A 299 -0.97 10.19 13.77
N ARG A 300 -0.34 9.91 14.90
CA ARG A 300 1.11 10.07 15.12
C ARG A 300 1.61 8.94 16.00
N THR A 301 2.89 8.95 16.31
CA THR A 301 3.47 8.05 17.30
C THR A 301 2.89 8.37 18.67
N GLY A 302 2.20 7.39 19.29
CA GLY A 302 1.48 7.58 20.54
C GLY A 302 0.07 8.17 20.40
N GLN A 303 -0.40 8.56 19.20
CA GLN A 303 -1.71 9.17 19.02
C GLN A 303 -2.63 8.36 18.11
N ILE A 304 -3.81 8.03 18.62
CA ILE A 304 -4.84 7.26 17.94
C ILE A 304 -6.15 8.05 18.01
N ILE A 305 -6.81 8.23 16.87
CA ILE A 305 -8.15 8.82 16.84
C ILE A 305 -9.16 7.72 16.54
N THR A 306 -10.29 7.78 17.22
CA THR A 306 -11.48 6.96 17.01
C THR A 306 -12.64 7.87 16.66
N ILE A 307 -13.42 7.46 15.66
CA ILE A 307 -14.69 8.08 15.34
C ILE A 307 -15.80 7.11 15.69
N LEU A 308 -16.78 7.60 16.43
CA LEU A 308 -17.97 6.88 16.86
C LEU A 308 -19.18 7.47 16.12
N PRO A 309 -19.64 6.84 15.04
CA PRO A 309 -20.84 7.27 14.34
C PRO A 309 -22.06 7.16 15.25
N HIS A 310 -23.00 8.11 15.17
CA HIS A 310 -24.27 8.08 15.91
C HIS A 310 -24.19 8.11 17.43
N ILE A 311 -22.99 8.26 18.00
CA ILE A 311 -22.76 8.33 19.43
C ILE A 311 -22.50 9.79 19.80
N THR A 312 -23.21 10.27 20.80
CA THR A 312 -23.01 11.63 21.32
C THR A 312 -21.72 11.75 22.11
N SER A 313 -21.22 12.98 22.29
CA SER A 313 -20.01 13.21 23.09
C SER A 313 -20.17 12.75 24.55
N ASP A 314 -21.38 12.81 25.11
CA ASP A 314 -21.69 12.32 26.47
C ASP A 314 -21.73 10.80 26.58
N GLU A 315 -22.30 10.09 25.59
CA GLU A 315 -22.23 8.63 25.52
C GLU A 315 -20.79 8.15 25.29
N ALA A 316 -20.03 8.86 24.45
CA ALA A 316 -18.61 8.59 24.24
C ALA A 316 -17.80 8.71 25.54
N ARG A 317 -18.14 9.64 26.44
CA ARG A 317 -17.51 9.74 27.78
C ARG A 317 -17.73 8.47 28.61
N GLN A 318 -18.91 7.86 28.53
CA GLN A 318 -19.19 6.61 29.24
C GLN A 318 -18.37 5.46 28.67
N PHE A 319 -18.32 5.31 27.34
CA PHE A 319 -17.51 4.29 26.68
C PHE A 319 -16.01 4.45 26.99
N VAL A 320 -15.50 5.68 27.04
CA VAL A 320 -14.11 5.95 27.42
C VAL A 320 -13.86 5.59 28.88
N ALA A 321 -14.81 5.85 29.79
CA ALA A 321 -14.67 5.48 31.21
C ALA A 321 -14.68 3.96 31.43
N ASP A 322 -15.42 3.21 30.62
CA ASP A 322 -15.40 1.75 30.70
C ASP A 322 -14.19 1.13 30.00
N LEU A 323 -13.71 1.72 28.90
CA LEU A 323 -12.42 1.37 28.31
C LEU A 323 -11.28 1.62 29.30
N ALA A 324 -11.30 2.74 30.04
CA ALA A 324 -10.30 3.08 31.03
C ALA A 324 -10.11 1.98 32.08
N LYS A 325 -11.21 1.43 32.62
CA LYS A 325 -11.17 0.31 33.57
C LYS A 325 -10.51 -0.92 32.95
N LYS A 326 -10.89 -1.28 31.73
CA LYS A 326 -10.31 -2.43 31.01
C LYS A 326 -8.83 -2.24 30.66
N LEU A 327 -8.42 -1.01 30.30
CA LEU A 327 -7.01 -0.73 30.07
C LEU A 327 -6.19 -0.91 31.35
N GLN A 328 -6.75 -0.52 32.49
CA GLN A 328 -6.14 -0.72 33.81
C GLN A 328 -6.04 -2.21 34.20
N GLU A 329 -7.07 -3.00 33.87
CA GLU A 329 -7.18 -4.42 34.26
C GLU A 329 -6.43 -5.37 33.32
N ASP A 330 -6.48 -5.15 32.00
CA ASP A 330 -6.03 -6.12 30.99
C ASP A 330 -4.76 -5.67 30.23
N ALA A 331 -4.74 -4.40 29.81
CA ALA A 331 -3.70 -3.89 28.91
C ALA A 331 -2.41 -3.56 29.65
N LEU A 332 -2.50 -2.85 30.79
CA LEU A 332 -1.34 -2.41 31.55
C LEU A 332 -0.54 -3.58 32.18
N PRO A 333 -1.16 -4.64 32.72
CA PRO A 333 -0.42 -5.83 33.18
C PRO A 333 0.24 -6.62 32.04
N SER A 334 -0.42 -6.70 30.86
CA SER A 334 0.19 -7.31 29.68
C SER A 334 1.44 -6.55 29.22
N ILE A 335 1.36 -5.21 29.25
CA ILE A 335 2.48 -4.31 29.00
C ILE A 335 3.60 -4.53 30.03
N GLN A 336 3.27 -4.67 31.32
CA GLN A 336 4.23 -4.98 32.39
C GLN A 336 5.04 -6.25 32.12
N SER A 337 4.41 -7.32 31.65
CA SER A 337 5.09 -8.58 31.33
C SER A 337 6.13 -8.45 30.19
N VAL A 338 5.82 -7.64 29.17
CA VAL A 338 6.72 -7.35 28.05
C VAL A 338 7.90 -6.48 28.50
N MET A 339 7.67 -5.63 29.52
CA MET A 339 8.67 -4.71 30.07
C MET A 339 9.65 -5.42 31.01
N GLN A 340 9.18 -6.30 31.89
CA GLN A 340 10.03 -7.08 32.80
C GLN A 340 11.03 -7.97 32.03
N ALA A 341 10.68 -8.41 30.82
CA ALA A 341 11.57 -9.20 29.96
C ALA A 341 12.64 -8.37 29.22
N LYS A 342 12.52 -7.03 29.17
CA LYS A 342 13.34 -6.15 28.30
C LYS A 342 13.98 -4.95 28.99
N ALA A 343 13.58 -4.58 30.22
CA ALA A 343 14.08 -3.39 30.92
C ALA A 343 15.42 -3.60 31.65
N ARG A 344 16.25 -2.54 31.74
CA ARG A 344 17.36 -2.45 32.70
C ARG A 344 16.76 -2.11 34.08
N MET A 345 17.09 -2.89 35.11
CA MET A 345 16.36 -2.99 36.40
C MET A 345 16.32 -1.75 37.33
N ASP A 346 16.79 -0.55 36.96
CA ASP A 346 17.04 0.50 37.97
C ASP A 346 16.18 1.79 37.88
N THR A 347 15.25 1.92 36.94
CA THR A 347 14.46 3.16 36.77
C THR A 347 12.97 2.93 36.76
N CYS A 348 12.28 3.50 37.74
CA CYS A 348 10.83 3.55 37.77
C CYS A 348 10.30 4.57 36.77
N PHE A 349 9.19 4.25 36.11
CA PHE A 349 8.57 5.10 35.09
C PHE A 349 7.05 5.08 35.23
N GLU A 350 6.42 6.06 34.58
CA GLU A 350 4.97 6.28 34.59
C GLU A 350 4.44 6.31 33.15
N ILE A 351 3.37 5.58 32.88
CA ILE A 351 2.63 5.60 31.61
C ILE A 351 1.26 6.19 31.89
N SER A 352 0.99 7.37 31.32
CA SER A 352 -0.34 7.97 31.33
C SER A 352 -0.94 7.90 29.92
N VAL A 353 -2.15 7.32 29.83
CA VAL A 353 -2.99 7.34 28.64
C VAL A 353 -4.00 8.46 28.80
N LEU A 354 -3.99 9.40 27.85
CA LEU A 354 -4.94 10.51 27.79
C LEU A 354 -6.01 10.22 26.75
N ALA A 355 -7.23 10.67 27.01
CA ALA A 355 -8.29 10.74 26.00
C ALA A 355 -8.94 12.12 26.02
N GLY A 356 -9.16 12.68 24.83
CA GLY A 356 -9.92 13.90 24.63
C GLY A 356 -11.10 13.65 23.70
N ILE A 357 -12.27 14.18 24.05
CA ILE A 357 -13.54 13.86 23.39
C ILE A 357 -14.11 15.13 22.81
N THR A 358 -14.61 15.06 21.57
CA THR A 358 -15.27 16.19 20.92
C THR A 358 -16.40 15.69 20.03
N GLU A 359 -17.32 16.59 19.68
CA GLU A 359 -18.33 16.30 18.67
C GLU A 359 -17.69 16.32 17.28
N ALA A 360 -18.05 15.34 16.46
CA ALA A 360 -17.68 15.23 15.07
C ALA A 360 -18.89 15.59 14.20
N ASP A 361 -18.79 16.70 13.47
CA ASP A 361 -19.82 17.21 12.57
C ASP A 361 -19.43 17.00 11.09
N PHE A 362 -20.43 16.87 10.22
CA PHE A 362 -20.29 16.59 8.78
C PHE A 362 -19.54 17.67 8.00
N SER A 363 -19.39 18.88 8.56
CA SER A 363 -18.65 19.98 7.93
C SER A 363 -17.24 20.17 8.46
N ASP A 364 -16.85 19.46 9.52
CA ASP A 364 -15.60 19.74 10.21
C ASP A 364 -14.43 18.99 9.58
N ASP A 365 -13.38 19.75 9.27
CA ASP A 365 -12.09 19.22 8.88
C ASP A 365 -11.53 18.38 10.05
N ILE A 366 -10.91 17.26 9.71
CA ILE A 366 -10.34 16.31 10.64
C ILE A 366 -9.26 16.97 11.51
N GLU A 367 -8.54 17.95 10.98
CA GLU A 367 -7.56 18.75 11.74
C GLU A 367 -8.24 19.61 12.81
N LYS A 368 -9.43 20.15 12.52
CA LYS A 368 -10.23 20.91 13.49
C LYS A 368 -10.73 20.01 14.61
N ILE A 369 -11.21 18.81 14.26
CA ILE A 369 -11.64 17.79 15.24
C ILE A 369 -10.47 17.37 16.13
N LEU A 370 -9.29 17.13 15.56
CA LEU A 370 -8.09 16.81 16.32
C LEU A 370 -7.70 17.93 17.27
N SER A 371 -7.78 19.19 16.83
CA SER A 371 -7.52 20.35 17.70
C SER A 371 -8.50 20.44 18.86
N ASN A 372 -9.79 20.24 18.60
CA ASN A 372 -10.82 20.28 19.63
C ASN A 372 -10.66 19.13 20.63
N ALA A 373 -10.44 17.91 20.15
CA ALA A 373 -10.22 16.74 21.00
C ALA A 373 -8.96 16.91 21.87
N ARG A 374 -7.85 17.47 21.34
CA ARG A 374 -6.66 17.80 22.14
C ARG A 374 -6.97 18.73 23.32
N SER A 375 -7.89 19.67 23.15
CA SER A 375 -8.22 20.64 24.19
C SER A 375 -9.04 20.07 25.36
N ASP A 376 -9.73 18.94 25.19
CA ASP A 376 -10.46 18.23 26.26
C ASP A 376 -9.72 16.98 26.76
N GLN A 377 -8.40 16.87 26.55
CA GLN A 377 -7.64 15.71 26.99
C GLN A 377 -7.58 15.58 28.52
N LYS A 378 -7.89 14.39 29.02
CA LYS A 378 -7.79 13.99 30.43
C LYS A 378 -7.08 12.65 30.53
N ILE A 379 -6.34 12.43 31.62
CA ILE A 379 -5.76 11.12 31.92
C ILE A 379 -6.92 10.16 32.19
N ILE A 380 -6.93 9.03 31.48
CA ILE A 380 -7.96 8.00 31.60
C ILE A 380 -7.42 6.70 32.21
N ALA A 381 -6.13 6.42 32.03
CA ALA A 381 -5.47 5.28 32.64
C ALA A 381 -4.02 5.66 32.95
N GLU A 382 -3.51 5.19 34.08
CA GLU A 382 -2.16 5.50 34.54
C GLU A 382 -1.53 4.27 35.16
N TYR A 383 -0.30 3.99 34.76
CA TYR A 383 0.52 2.96 35.36
C TYR A 383 1.76 3.58 35.95
N GLN A 384 2.03 3.29 37.21
CA GLN A 384 3.25 3.66 37.89
C GLN A 384 3.90 2.39 38.43
N CYS A 385 5.18 2.20 38.10
CA CYS A 385 5.93 1.08 38.67
C CYS A 385 6.02 1.21 40.20
N THR A 386 6.03 0.10 40.94
CA THR A 386 6.36 0.11 42.36
C THR A 386 7.81 -0.35 42.57
N ARG A 387 8.48 0.09 43.65
CA ARG A 387 9.86 -0.33 43.96
C ARG A 387 10.03 -1.84 44.18
N GLU A 388 8.94 -2.59 44.38
CA GLU A 388 8.95 -4.06 44.46
C GLU A 388 9.03 -4.73 43.08
N ASP A 389 8.64 -4.03 42.00
CA ASP A 389 8.74 -4.53 40.62
C ASP A 389 10.12 -4.29 39.97
N ALA A 390 10.99 -3.52 40.64
CA ALA A 390 12.32 -3.13 40.17
C ALA A 390 13.47 -3.96 40.81
N ALA A 391 13.16 -4.84 41.76
CA ALA A 391 14.10 -5.76 42.40
C ALA A 391 13.95 -7.17 41.80
#